data_AF-A0A956D630-F1
#
_entry.id   AF-A0A956D630-F1
#
_cell.length_a   1.000
_cell.length_b   1.000
_cell.length_c   1.000
_cell.angle_alpha   90.00
_cell.angle_beta   90.00
_cell.angle_gamma   90.00
#
_symmetry.space_group_name_H-M   'P 1'
#
loop_
_entity.id
_entity.type
_entity.pdbx_description
1 polymer ?
#
loop_
_entity_poly.entity_id
_entity_poly.type
_entity_poly.pdbx_seq_one_letter_code
_entity_poly.pdbx_strand_id
1 'polypeptide(L)'
;IVDDVDVTPEQIENATLVLVGGPSSNDLVARWRRELPLRWEGDAIVVGETRHRGPEVGTVFVAPHPDVEGRAVLVIAGTTPLGTWRAAFLPDLLPDWVVFDEGVENARGQWSCGGARRDDGSPNFAEPVPCAYRAHGFFGMDWRLR
;
A
#
# COMPACT_ATOMS: atom_id res chain seq x y z
N ILE A 1 -8.44 2.17 16.35
CA ILE A 1 -7.07 2.67 16.06
C ILE A 1 -6.35 2.70 17.39
N VAL A 2 -5.16 2.11 17.44
CA VAL A 2 -4.29 2.04 18.61
C VAL A 2 -2.96 2.66 18.16
N ASP A 3 -2.32 3.45 19.02
CA ASP A 3 -0.99 3.97 18.72
C ASP A 3 0.00 2.80 18.66
N ASP A 4 0.95 2.86 17.74
CA ASP A 4 1.86 1.76 17.44
C ASP A 4 2.73 1.35 18.64
N VAL A 5 3.07 2.33 19.49
CA VAL A 5 3.81 2.14 20.75
C VAL A 5 3.00 1.44 21.85
N ASP A 6 1.67 1.45 21.73
CA ASP A 6 0.75 0.88 22.72
C ASP A 6 0.19 -0.49 22.29
N VAL A 7 0.63 -1.01 21.14
CA VAL A 7 0.20 -2.33 20.64
C VAL A 7 0.71 -3.43 21.57
N THR A 8 -0.20 -4.23 22.10
CA THR A 8 0.13 -5.31 23.04
C THR A 8 0.48 -6.62 22.34
N PRO A 9 1.25 -7.53 22.97
CA PRO A 9 1.50 -8.87 22.43
C PRO A 9 0.22 -9.66 22.14
N GLU A 10 -0.80 -9.54 23.00
CA GLU A 10 -2.10 -10.19 22.79
C GLU A 10 -2.80 -9.70 21.51
N GLN A 11 -2.70 -8.39 21.22
CA GLN A 11 -3.23 -7.83 19.98
C GLN A 11 -2.46 -8.33 18.75
N ILE A 12 -1.13 -8.42 18.85
CA ILE A 12 -0.26 -8.98 17.79
C ILE A 12 -0.66 -10.43 17.49
N GLU A 13 -0.87 -11.24 18.52
CA GLU A 13 -1.22 -12.65 18.37
C GLU A 13 -2.64 -12.89 17.85
N ASN A 14 -3.61 -12.06 18.26
CA ASN A 14 -5.02 -12.38 18.08
C ASN A 14 -5.74 -11.54 17.01
N ALA A 15 -5.24 -10.35 16.66
CA ALA A 15 -5.86 -9.50 15.63
C ALA A 15 -5.23 -9.70 14.24
N THR A 16 -5.90 -9.18 13.21
CA THR A 16 -5.24 -8.83 11.93
C THR A 16 -4.74 -7.40 12.05
N LEU A 17 -3.44 -7.20 11.87
CA LEU A 17 -2.85 -5.88 11.98
C LEU A 17 -2.93 -5.14 10.65
N VAL A 18 -3.51 -3.93 10.71
CA VAL A 18 -3.43 -2.94 9.63
C VAL A 18 -2.49 -1.84 10.10
N LEU A 19 -1.28 -1.81 9.53
CA LEU A 19 -0.22 -0.89 9.88
C LEU A 19 -0.29 0.33 8.97
N VAL A 20 -0.38 1.51 9.56
CA VAL A 20 -0.40 2.79 8.83
C VAL A 20 0.90 3.53 9.10
N GLY A 21 1.60 3.89 8.03
CA GLY A 21 2.90 4.57 8.08
C GLY A 21 4.08 3.65 7.76
N GLY A 22 5.20 4.25 7.35
CA GLY A 22 6.43 3.55 7.01
C GLY A 22 7.37 3.37 8.22
N PRO A 23 8.58 2.81 8.03
CA PRO A 23 9.57 2.58 9.09
C PRO A 23 9.99 3.80 9.91
N SER A 24 9.73 5.02 9.44
CA SER A 24 10.04 6.26 10.17
C SER A 24 8.88 6.77 11.04
N SER A 25 7.69 6.17 10.93
CA SER A 25 6.47 6.66 11.58
C SER A 25 5.58 5.55 12.14
N ASN A 26 6.02 4.29 12.09
CA ASN A 26 5.35 3.14 12.67
C ASN A 26 6.39 2.13 13.16
N ASP A 27 6.47 1.93 14.47
CA ASP A 27 7.50 1.14 15.13
C ASP A 27 7.44 -0.35 14.78
N LEU A 28 6.24 -0.89 14.52
CA LEU A 28 6.09 -2.28 14.06
C LEU A 28 6.61 -2.45 12.63
N VAL A 29 6.32 -1.49 11.73
CA VAL A 29 6.90 -1.50 10.38
C VAL A 29 8.42 -1.31 10.45
N ALA A 30 8.92 -0.46 11.35
CA ALA A 30 10.33 -0.25 11.57
C ALA A 30 11.05 -1.50 12.07
N ARG A 31 10.41 -2.25 12.99
CA ARG A 31 10.88 -3.51 13.54
C ARG A 31 10.98 -4.59 12.46
N TRP A 32 9.94 -4.74 11.64
CA TRP A 32 9.83 -5.79 10.63
C TRP A 32 10.38 -5.45 9.24
N ARG A 33 10.96 -4.26 9.06
CA ARG A 33 11.40 -3.72 7.75
C ARG A 33 12.30 -4.62 6.89
N ARG A 34 12.97 -5.61 7.49
CA ARG A 34 13.84 -6.56 6.77
C ARG A 34 13.11 -7.84 6.35
N GLU A 35 11.96 -8.11 6.95
CA GLU A 35 11.12 -9.30 6.72
C GLU A 35 9.95 -8.97 5.79
N LEU A 36 9.56 -7.70 5.71
CA LEU A 36 8.56 -7.22 4.76
C LEU A 36 9.08 -7.26 3.30
N PRO A 37 8.22 -7.60 2.32
CA PRO A 37 8.63 -7.78 0.93
C PRO A 37 8.94 -6.47 0.19
N LEU A 38 8.45 -5.34 0.70
CA LEU A 38 8.69 -4.00 0.15
C LEU A 38 9.54 -3.19 1.13
N ARG A 39 10.40 -2.33 0.59
CA ARG A 39 11.35 -1.53 1.37
C ARG A 39 11.13 -0.04 1.15
N TRP A 40 11.34 0.74 2.20
CA TRP A 40 11.39 2.21 2.13
C TRP A 40 12.84 2.64 2.16
N GLU A 41 13.25 3.45 1.21
CA GLU A 41 14.61 3.98 1.13
C GLU A 41 14.55 5.49 0.93
N GLY A 42 14.37 6.26 2.00
CA GLY A 42 14.23 7.71 1.91
C GLY A 42 12.96 8.10 1.14
N ASP A 43 13.13 8.73 -0.01
CA ASP A 43 12.07 9.24 -0.91
C ASP A 43 11.48 8.18 -1.86
N ALA A 44 11.73 6.89 -1.62
CA ALA A 44 11.31 5.83 -2.53
C ALA A 44 10.73 4.60 -1.84
N ILE A 45 9.82 3.95 -2.57
CA ILE A 45 9.40 2.58 -2.33
C ILE A 45 10.17 1.66 -3.27
N VAL A 46 10.70 0.57 -2.74
CA VAL A 46 11.51 -0.40 -3.48
C VAL A 46 10.82 -1.75 -3.47
N VAL A 47 10.60 -2.30 -4.66
CA VAL A 47 9.99 -3.60 -4.93
C VAL A 47 11.04 -4.45 -5.65
N GLY A 48 11.59 -5.45 -4.96
CA GLY A 48 12.74 -6.20 -5.46
C GLY A 48 13.93 -5.28 -5.72
N GLU A 49 14.33 -5.17 -6.98
CA GLU A 49 15.39 -4.26 -7.46
C GLU A 49 14.85 -2.94 -8.02
N THR A 50 13.53 -2.84 -8.21
CA THR A 50 12.91 -1.65 -8.82
C THR A 50 12.64 -0.60 -7.76
N ARG A 51 13.06 0.64 -8.05
CA ARG A 51 12.89 1.78 -7.16
C ARG A 51 11.90 2.79 -7.73
N HIS A 52 10.85 3.09 -6.98
CA HIS A 52 9.82 4.07 -7.33
C HIS A 52 9.98 5.32 -6.47
N ARG A 53 10.41 6.43 -7.10
CA ARG A 53 10.58 7.75 -6.46
C ARG A 53 9.46 8.70 -6.88
N GLY A 54 9.11 9.62 -5.99
CA GLY A 54 8.19 10.71 -6.29
C GLY A 54 7.71 11.41 -5.01
N PRO A 55 7.06 12.58 -5.14
CA PRO A 55 6.69 13.41 -4.00
C PRO A 55 5.65 12.75 -3.08
N GLU A 56 4.76 11.94 -3.66
CA GLU A 56 3.63 11.32 -2.96
C GLU A 56 3.51 9.83 -3.28
N VAL A 57 4.65 9.16 -3.49
CA VAL A 57 4.65 7.72 -3.74
C VAL A 57 4.21 6.98 -2.48
N GLY A 58 3.20 6.12 -2.67
CA GLY A 58 2.63 5.28 -1.65
C GLY A 58 2.61 3.81 -2.05
N THR A 59 2.36 2.96 -1.07
CA THR A 59 2.16 1.53 -1.25
C THR A 59 1.11 1.00 -0.29
N VAL A 60 0.36 0.02 -0.79
CA VAL A 60 -0.45 -0.87 0.03
C VAL A 60 -0.04 -2.30 -0.32
N PHE A 61 0.23 -3.12 0.69
CA PHE A 61 0.55 -4.52 0.48
C PHE A 61 0.19 -5.40 1.69
N VAL A 62 -0.14 -6.65 1.41
CA VAL A 62 -0.23 -7.71 2.41
C VAL A 62 1.10 -8.47 2.50
N ALA A 63 1.47 -8.93 3.69
CA ALA A 63 2.68 -9.74 3.89
C ALA A 63 2.46 -10.79 5.00
N PRO A 64 3.26 -11.87 5.06
CA PRO A 64 3.27 -12.76 6.21
C PRO A 64 3.50 -11.97 7.49
N HIS A 65 2.80 -12.35 8.55
CA HIS A 65 3.04 -11.80 9.87
C HIS A 65 4.41 -12.28 10.37
N PRO A 66 5.38 -11.39 10.63
CA PRO A 66 6.75 -11.82 10.94
C PRO A 66 6.86 -12.58 12.26
N ASP A 67 6.06 -12.20 13.26
CA ASP A 67 6.07 -12.84 14.57
C ASP A 67 5.06 -14.00 14.74
N VAL A 68 4.10 -14.19 13.82
CA VAL A 68 2.98 -15.12 14.02
C VAL A 68 2.74 -15.96 12.77
N GLU A 69 3.14 -17.23 12.84
CA GLU A 69 3.04 -18.15 11.71
C GLU A 69 1.59 -18.32 11.22
N GLY A 70 1.40 -18.35 9.90
CA GLY A 70 0.10 -18.54 9.27
C GLY A 70 -0.82 -17.31 9.28
N ARG A 71 -0.36 -16.17 9.82
CA ARG A 71 -1.10 -14.89 9.76
C ARG A 71 -0.48 -13.92 8.76
N ALA A 72 -1.20 -12.85 8.48
CA ALA A 72 -0.76 -11.78 7.59
C ALA A 72 -0.95 -10.41 8.24
N VAL A 73 -0.19 -9.43 7.73
CA VAL A 73 -0.33 -8.01 8.05
C VAL A 73 -0.65 -7.23 6.78
N LEU A 74 -1.46 -6.18 6.90
CA LEU A 74 -1.69 -5.21 5.83
C LEU A 74 -0.89 -3.95 6.16
N VAL A 75 -0.10 -3.45 5.22
CA VAL A 75 0.68 -2.23 5.38
C VAL A 75 0.17 -1.17 4.41
N ILE A 76 -0.09 0.03 4.93
CA ILE A 76 -0.50 1.23 4.19
C ILE A 76 0.50 2.32 4.52
N ALA A 77 1.36 2.67 3.57
CA ALA A 77 2.41 3.65 3.83
C ALA A 77 2.84 4.37 2.56
N GLY A 78 3.40 5.57 2.72
CA GLY A 78 4.11 6.27 1.67
C GLY A 78 5.44 6.83 2.15
N THR A 79 6.17 7.45 1.24
CA THR A 79 7.44 8.14 1.54
C THR A 79 7.19 9.45 2.29
N THR A 80 5.95 9.95 2.29
CA THR A 80 5.46 11.11 3.02
C THR A 80 4.10 10.83 3.66
N PRO A 81 3.64 11.64 4.64
CA PRO A 81 2.28 11.53 5.18
C PRO A 81 1.21 11.66 4.09
N LEU A 82 1.41 12.56 3.12
CA LEU A 82 0.48 12.73 2.01
C LEU A 82 0.49 11.51 1.07
N GLY A 83 1.66 10.96 0.74
CA GLY A 83 1.77 9.72 -0.03
C GLY A 83 1.11 8.52 0.68
N THR A 84 1.11 8.48 2.01
CA THR A 84 0.35 7.48 2.78
C THR A 84 -1.15 7.70 2.63
N TRP A 85 -1.60 8.94 2.77
CA TRP A 85 -3.02 9.30 2.66
C TRP A 85 -3.61 9.03 1.27
N ARG A 86 -2.80 9.07 0.21
CA ARG A 86 -3.22 8.72 -1.16
C ARG A 86 -3.81 7.31 -1.28
N ALA A 87 -3.52 6.40 -0.35
CA ALA A 87 -4.19 5.09 -0.27
C ALA A 87 -5.73 5.18 -0.16
N ALA A 88 -6.28 6.29 0.35
CA ALA A 88 -7.72 6.51 0.45
C ALA A 88 -8.44 6.65 -0.90
N PHE A 89 -7.70 6.73 -2.01
CA PHE A 89 -8.23 6.81 -3.36
C PHE A 89 -8.04 5.53 -4.17
N LEU A 90 -7.50 4.49 -3.54
CA LEU A 90 -7.38 3.20 -4.18
C LEU A 90 -8.75 2.68 -4.64
N PRO A 91 -8.81 2.00 -5.79
CA PRO A 91 -10.03 1.35 -6.29
C PRO A 91 -10.44 0.18 -5.39
N ASP A 92 -11.67 -0.30 -5.58
CA ASP A 92 -12.26 -1.33 -4.72
C ASP A 92 -11.57 -2.70 -4.82
N LEU A 93 -10.98 -3.02 -5.97
CA LEU A 93 -10.25 -4.26 -6.19
C LEU A 93 -8.74 -3.98 -6.21
N LEU A 94 -8.03 -4.62 -5.28
CA LEU A 94 -6.59 -4.49 -5.13
C LEU A 94 -5.87 -5.83 -5.37
N PRO A 95 -4.70 -5.79 -6.02
CA PRO A 95 -3.75 -6.89 -5.99
C PRO A 95 -3.09 -7.00 -4.60
N ASP A 96 -2.30 -8.05 -4.36
CA ASP A 96 -1.65 -8.26 -3.07
C ASP A 96 -0.69 -7.12 -2.69
N TRP A 97 -0.09 -6.48 -3.70
CA TRP A 97 0.70 -5.28 -3.51
C TRP A 97 0.55 -4.31 -4.67
N VAL A 98 0.65 -3.03 -4.34
CA VAL A 98 0.64 -1.92 -5.30
C VAL A 98 1.59 -0.81 -4.84
N VAL A 99 2.25 -0.18 -5.80
CA VAL A 99 2.92 1.11 -5.65
C VAL A 99 2.20 2.12 -6.52
N PHE A 100 1.85 3.27 -5.97
CA PHE A 100 1.08 4.32 -6.63
C PHE A 100 1.67 5.70 -6.35
N ASP A 101 1.16 6.71 -7.04
CA ASP A 101 1.53 8.12 -6.87
C ASP A 101 0.30 9.01 -6.70
N GLU A 102 0.49 10.33 -6.77
CA GLU A 102 -0.58 11.33 -6.66
C GLU A 102 -1.75 11.13 -7.64
N GLY A 103 -1.51 10.54 -8.83
CA GLY A 103 -2.53 10.34 -9.86
C GLY A 103 -3.64 9.38 -9.43
N VAL A 104 -3.43 8.61 -8.35
CA VAL A 104 -4.38 7.64 -7.81
C VAL A 104 -5.68 8.30 -7.34
N GLU A 105 -5.68 9.62 -7.14
CA GLU A 105 -6.89 10.39 -6.79
C GLU A 105 -8.08 10.15 -7.72
N ASN A 106 -7.82 9.85 -8.99
CA ASN A 106 -8.85 9.60 -9.99
C ASN A 106 -9.45 8.18 -9.91
N ALA A 107 -8.86 7.27 -9.15
CA ALA A 107 -9.31 5.88 -9.03
C ALA A 107 -10.39 5.68 -7.96
N ARG A 108 -10.68 6.70 -7.14
CA ARG A 108 -11.63 6.59 -6.04
C ARG A 108 -13.05 6.25 -6.55
N GLY A 109 -13.64 5.21 -5.97
CA GLY A 109 -14.96 4.72 -6.36
C GLY A 109 -14.99 4.05 -7.75
N GLN A 110 -13.82 3.77 -8.33
CA GLN A 110 -13.68 2.93 -9.51
C GLN A 110 -13.37 1.49 -9.09
N TRP A 111 -13.72 0.54 -9.94
CA TRP A 111 -13.44 -0.87 -9.70
C TRP A 111 -11.97 -1.24 -9.93
N SER A 112 -11.25 -0.48 -10.77
CA SER A 112 -9.84 -0.72 -11.10
C SER A 112 -9.11 0.60 -11.31
N CYS A 113 -7.76 0.58 -11.37
CA CYS A 113 -6.95 1.79 -11.53
C CYS A 113 -7.13 2.48 -12.89
N GLY A 114 -7.65 1.78 -13.90
CA GLY A 114 -8.12 2.37 -15.15
C GLY A 114 -9.57 2.81 -14.98
N GLY A 115 -9.77 4.11 -14.77
CA GLY A 115 -11.08 4.72 -14.65
C GLY A 115 -11.42 5.59 -15.87
N ALA A 116 -12.61 6.21 -15.80
CA ALA A 116 -13.02 7.24 -16.74
C ALA A 116 -13.31 8.52 -15.94
N ARG A 117 -12.65 9.64 -16.27
CA ARG A 117 -12.84 10.91 -15.55
C ARG A 117 -14.25 11.46 -15.82
N ARG A 118 -15.09 11.51 -14.79
CA ARG A 118 -16.46 12.02 -14.88
C ARG A 118 -16.52 13.50 -14.50
N ASP A 119 -16.30 14.38 -15.46
CA ASP A 119 -16.43 15.83 -15.22
C ASP A 119 -17.88 16.35 -15.41
N ASP A 120 -18.79 15.58 -16.04
CA ASP A 120 -20.10 16.11 -16.49
C ASP A 120 -21.35 15.26 -16.16
N GLY A 121 -21.20 14.08 -15.54
CA GLY A 121 -22.33 13.23 -15.16
C GLY A 121 -23.03 12.45 -16.29
N SER A 122 -22.47 12.39 -17.50
CA SER A 122 -23.06 11.62 -18.62
C SER A 122 -22.72 10.11 -18.58
N PRO A 123 -23.60 9.22 -19.10
CA PRO A 123 -23.32 7.80 -19.13
C PRO A 123 -22.49 7.43 -20.39
N ASN A 124 -21.30 6.88 -20.12
CA ASN A 124 -20.58 5.91 -20.95
C ASN A 124 -19.46 6.38 -21.91
N PHE A 125 -18.97 7.63 -21.88
CA PHE A 125 -17.81 8.04 -22.69
C PHE A 125 -16.83 9.01 -21.99
N ALA A 126 -16.49 8.76 -20.73
CA ALA A 126 -15.49 9.57 -20.04
C ALA A 126 -14.05 9.26 -20.54
N GLU A 127 -13.19 10.29 -20.59
CA GLU A 127 -11.81 10.15 -21.05
C GLU A 127 -11.06 9.12 -20.17
N PRO A 128 -10.33 8.15 -20.77
CA PRO A 128 -9.54 7.20 -20.02
C PRO A 128 -8.48 7.93 -19.20
N VAL A 129 -8.53 7.80 -17.87
CA VAL A 129 -7.44 8.24 -17.01
C VAL A 129 -6.37 7.14 -16.98
N PRO A 130 -5.09 7.49 -17.23
CA PRO A 130 -4.00 6.54 -17.09
C PRO A 130 -3.99 5.92 -15.67
N CYS A 131 -3.75 4.62 -15.60
CA CYS A 131 -3.61 3.92 -14.33
C CYS A 131 -2.43 4.53 -13.54
N ALA A 132 -2.72 5.05 -12.36
CA ALA A 132 -1.72 5.66 -11.47
C ALA A 132 -0.89 4.64 -10.68
N TYR A 133 -1.06 3.35 -10.94
CA TYR A 133 -0.18 2.33 -10.39
C TYR A 133 1.16 2.39 -11.10
N ARG A 134 2.22 2.62 -10.32
CA ARG A 134 3.61 2.56 -10.78
C ARG A 134 4.10 1.12 -10.89
N ALA A 135 3.56 0.23 -10.06
CA ALA A 135 3.76 -1.21 -10.13
C ALA A 135 2.69 -1.92 -9.28
N HIS A 136 2.37 -3.17 -9.63
CA HIS A 136 1.43 -3.97 -8.86
C HIS A 136 1.61 -5.47 -9.15
N GLY A 137 1.11 -6.34 -8.28
CA GLY A 137 1.16 -7.77 -8.52
C GLY A 137 0.65 -8.63 -7.37
N PHE A 138 0.72 -9.94 -7.58
CA PHE A 138 0.46 -10.94 -6.57
C PHE A 138 1.77 -11.54 -6.08
N PHE A 139 1.84 -11.94 -4.82
CA PHE A 139 3.01 -12.66 -4.33
C PHE A 139 2.98 -14.12 -4.80
N GLY A 140 4.15 -14.77 -4.84
CA GLY A 140 4.22 -16.22 -4.91
C GLY A 140 3.60 -16.88 -3.67
N MET A 141 3.35 -18.19 -3.72
CA MET A 141 2.82 -18.92 -2.55
C MET A 141 3.78 -18.90 -1.33
N ASP A 142 5.05 -18.58 -1.56
CA ASP A 142 6.08 -18.36 -0.54
C ASP A 142 6.22 -16.88 -0.13
N TRP A 143 5.26 -16.03 -0.52
CA TRP A 143 5.21 -14.59 -0.23
C TRP A 143 6.40 -13.79 -0.77
N ARG A 144 7.04 -14.30 -1.83
CA ARG A 144 8.14 -13.61 -2.52
C ARG A 144 7.64 -12.93 -3.79
N LEU A 145 8.29 -11.83 -4.14
CA LEU A 145 8.15 -11.18 -5.44
C LEU A 145 8.67 -12.14 -6.51
N ARG A 146 7.85 -12.42 -7.53
CA ARG A 146 8.24 -13.21 -8.70
C ARG A 146 8.71 -12.32 -9.83
#